data_AF-A0A2N6K072-F1
#
_entry.id   AF-A0A2N6K072-F1
#
_cell.length_a   1.000
_cell.length_b   1.000
_cell.length_c   1.000
_cell.angle_alpha   90.00
_cell.angle_beta   90.00
_cell.angle_gamma   90.00
#
_symmetry.space_group_name_H-M   'P 1'
#
loop_
_entity.id
_entity.type
_entity.pdbx_description
1 polymer ?
#
loop_
_entity_poly.entity_id
_entity_poly.type
_entity_poly.pdbx_seq_one_letter_code
_entity_poly.pdbx_strand_id
1 'polypeptide(L)'
;MTAHSLRNIHVNPHIFKSDVKQLDVQTVQEKIYSFFVEVVNKYAPEDVLLEFKSIFLDCLGLKRLDLTPGMYDVFINNEQDFRNTLKRCCYILVNNWESNRKHKYTQALIELIANYKPTAIYHKDTKLTIFQTWLDNFIHSQDFQELNLFAYKNENKTDGHWVNRYTSYLLAAQVVDKNNPEEQKEAAKKVSKQLKDKFKFELAMYVARSQSNASSQTRYRNPSVLGDDILRLIKAIIVRKGVFSYDNIANIFLKQTQNQTFKDFKESLLKYLIFSVQQPKFVDTLQQQLSEKLVNWKPEYNDVIINKYLLLRTCNRMIDFLTTENSVKPSPLFVLLLSQGHPLTLVIVLLKIILICKHSRSHLESRIAHLIRYYDQHSEAECQWFINFIEIFNITFAIYAENVEYNLIKVEEAEKAHEVEFDPNAYRVFSQLKR
;
A
#
# COMPACT_ATOMS: atom_id res chain seq x y z
N MET A 1 -42.83 10.85 -11.60
CA MET A 1 -43.53 10.10 -12.66
C MET A 1 -42.83 10.35 -13.98
N THR A 2 -42.00 9.40 -14.39
CA THR A 2 -41.73 8.97 -15.78
C THR A 2 -40.92 7.68 -15.62
N ALA A 3 -41.67 6.58 -15.56
CA ALA A 3 -41.13 5.24 -15.46
C ALA A 3 -40.59 4.86 -16.84
N HIS A 4 -39.28 4.90 -17.04
CA HIS A 4 -38.66 4.14 -18.12
C HIS A 4 -38.56 2.69 -17.65
N SER A 5 -39.62 1.94 -17.97
CA SER A 5 -39.62 0.49 -17.88
C SER A 5 -38.54 -0.07 -18.82
N LEU A 6 -37.48 -0.65 -18.26
CA LEU A 6 -36.66 -1.62 -18.97
C LEU A 6 -37.43 -2.95 -18.99
N ARG A 7 -38.43 -3.01 -19.88
CA ARG A 7 -38.97 -4.28 -20.37
C ARG A 7 -37.97 -4.86 -21.37
N ASN A 8 -37.63 -6.13 -21.16
CA ASN A 8 -36.98 -7.02 -22.12
C ASN A 8 -35.55 -6.66 -22.53
N ILE A 9 -34.62 -6.73 -21.58
CA ILE A 9 -33.29 -7.24 -21.92
C ILE A 9 -33.40 -8.75 -21.86
N HIS A 10 -33.67 -9.34 -23.03
CA HIS A 10 -33.17 -10.68 -23.30
C HIS A 10 -31.68 -10.64 -23.00
N VAL A 11 -31.24 -11.29 -21.92
CA VAL A 11 -29.93 -11.94 -21.91
C VAL A 11 -29.92 -12.70 -23.23
N ASN A 12 -29.11 -12.26 -24.20
CA ASN A 12 -29.16 -12.83 -25.54
C ASN A 12 -28.93 -14.34 -25.41
N PRO A 13 -29.95 -15.20 -25.60
CA PRO A 13 -29.83 -16.63 -25.31
C PRO A 13 -28.84 -17.30 -26.28
N HIS A 14 -28.43 -16.57 -27.33
CA HIS A 14 -27.55 -17.04 -28.38
C HIS A 14 -26.06 -16.78 -28.14
N ILE A 15 -25.65 -16.02 -27.11
CA ILE A 15 -24.22 -15.96 -26.73
C ILE A 15 -23.79 -17.27 -26.04
N PHE A 16 -24.74 -18.04 -25.51
CA PHE A 16 -24.47 -19.18 -24.61
C PHE A 16 -24.97 -20.54 -25.13
N LYS A 17 -25.42 -20.63 -26.39
CA LYS A 17 -25.70 -21.92 -27.05
C LYS A 17 -24.47 -22.38 -27.83
N SER A 18 -23.50 -22.96 -27.12
CA SER A 18 -22.45 -23.78 -27.74
C SER A 18 -22.50 -25.17 -27.12
N ASP A 19 -22.57 -26.19 -27.97
CA ASP A 19 -22.74 -27.62 -27.68
C ASP A 19 -22.09 -28.11 -26.38
N VAL A 20 -22.85 -28.93 -25.66
CA VAL A 20 -22.47 -29.63 -24.43
C VAL A 20 -21.38 -30.66 -24.73
N LYS A 21 -20.15 -30.19 -24.82
CA LYS A 21 -18.94 -30.91 -24.40
C LYS A 21 -18.44 -30.17 -23.17
N GLN A 22 -18.03 -30.92 -22.13
CA GLN A 22 -17.51 -30.38 -20.85
C GLN A 22 -16.80 -29.04 -21.06
N LEU A 23 -17.45 -27.94 -20.65
CA LEU A 23 -16.83 -26.64 -20.74
C LEU A 23 -15.63 -26.63 -19.80
N ASP A 24 -14.48 -26.27 -20.35
CA ASP A 24 -13.28 -26.04 -19.57
C ASP A 24 -13.45 -24.80 -18.68
N VAL A 25 -12.92 -24.86 -17.44
CA VAL A 25 -13.00 -23.79 -16.43
C VAL A 25 -12.50 -22.48 -17.00
N GLN A 26 -11.39 -22.52 -17.74
CA GLN A 26 -10.78 -21.33 -18.32
C GLN A 26 -11.69 -20.67 -19.37
N THR A 27 -12.41 -21.47 -20.16
CA THR A 27 -13.35 -20.95 -21.17
C THR A 27 -14.54 -20.26 -20.52
N VAL A 28 -15.07 -20.83 -19.42
CA VAL A 28 -16.15 -20.20 -18.65
C VAL A 28 -15.69 -18.89 -18.02
N GLN A 29 -14.53 -18.91 -17.38
CA GLN A 29 -13.92 -17.73 -16.78
C GLN A 29 -13.75 -16.60 -17.79
N GLU A 30 -13.18 -16.89 -18.97
CA GLU A 30 -12.94 -15.87 -20.00
C GLU A 30 -14.24 -15.27 -20.54
N LYS A 31 -15.30 -16.08 -20.69
CA LYS A 31 -16.64 -15.59 -21.06
C LYS A 31 -17.21 -14.62 -20.01
N ILE A 32 -17.07 -14.95 -18.73
CA ILE A 32 -17.53 -14.09 -17.63
C ILE A 32 -16.72 -12.79 -17.60
N TYR A 33 -15.39 -12.86 -17.74
CA TYR A 33 -14.54 -11.67 -17.77
C TYR A 33 -14.88 -10.76 -18.95
N SER A 34 -14.99 -11.33 -20.15
CA SER A 34 -15.37 -10.60 -21.36
C SER A 34 -16.73 -9.91 -21.22
N PHE A 35 -17.70 -10.59 -20.60
CA PHE A 35 -19.01 -10.00 -20.29
C PHE A 35 -18.86 -8.77 -19.39
N PHE A 36 -18.13 -8.86 -18.27
CA PHE A 36 -17.95 -7.71 -17.37
C PHE A 36 -17.18 -6.55 -17.99
N VAL A 37 -16.17 -6.85 -18.83
CA VAL A 37 -15.47 -5.84 -19.63
C VAL A 37 -16.44 -5.15 -20.60
N GLU A 38 -17.33 -5.90 -21.25
CA GLU A 38 -18.31 -5.33 -22.17
C GLU A 38 -19.33 -4.46 -21.43
N VAL A 39 -19.95 -4.98 -20.36
CA VAL A 39 -21.04 -4.26 -19.70
C VAL A 39 -20.56 -3.00 -18.99
N VAL A 40 -19.37 -3.02 -18.37
CA VAL A 40 -18.83 -1.85 -17.67
C VAL A 40 -18.47 -0.70 -18.61
N ASN A 41 -18.22 -1.01 -19.88
CA ASN A 41 -17.94 -0.02 -20.92
C ASN A 41 -19.20 0.53 -21.62
N LYS A 42 -20.31 -0.22 -21.60
CA LYS A 42 -21.54 0.14 -22.34
C LYS A 42 -22.67 0.69 -21.47
N TYR A 43 -22.83 0.18 -20.25
CA TYR A 43 -24.01 0.46 -19.43
C TYR A 43 -23.73 1.40 -18.25
N ALA A 44 -24.81 1.89 -17.63
CA ALA A 44 -24.70 2.66 -16.40
C ALA A 44 -24.20 1.77 -15.25
N PRO A 45 -23.39 2.28 -14.31
CA PRO A 45 -22.85 1.48 -13.22
C PRO A 45 -23.94 0.83 -12.34
N GLU A 46 -25.11 1.46 -12.21
CA GLU A 46 -26.28 0.88 -11.54
C GLU A 46 -26.72 -0.43 -12.19
N ASP A 47 -26.81 -0.46 -13.53
CA ASP A 47 -27.18 -1.66 -14.28
C ASP A 47 -26.09 -2.73 -14.17
N VAL A 48 -24.82 -2.33 -14.21
CA VAL A 48 -23.68 -3.24 -14.05
C VAL A 48 -23.68 -3.89 -12.66
N LEU A 49 -24.06 -3.16 -11.61
CA LEU A 49 -24.23 -3.72 -10.27
C LEU A 49 -25.39 -4.72 -10.20
N LEU A 50 -26.49 -4.47 -10.92
CA LEU A 50 -27.60 -5.42 -11.03
C LEU A 50 -27.18 -6.71 -11.75
N GLU A 51 -26.42 -6.59 -12.83
CA GLU A 51 -25.86 -7.76 -13.53
C GLU A 51 -24.87 -8.52 -12.64
N PHE A 52 -23.99 -7.82 -11.93
CA PHE A 52 -23.07 -8.44 -10.96
C PHE A 52 -23.83 -9.20 -9.88
N LYS A 53 -24.84 -8.56 -9.28
CA LYS A 53 -25.73 -9.18 -8.31
C LYS A 53 -26.43 -10.40 -8.90
N SER A 54 -26.98 -10.28 -10.12
CA SER A 54 -27.67 -11.38 -10.79
C SER A 54 -26.75 -12.58 -10.99
N ILE A 55 -25.49 -12.36 -11.37
CA ILE A 55 -24.52 -13.42 -11.70
C ILE A 55 -23.96 -14.07 -10.44
N PHE A 56 -23.54 -13.31 -9.43
CA PHE A 56 -22.82 -13.88 -8.28
C PHE A 56 -23.66 -14.06 -7.02
N LEU A 57 -24.72 -13.26 -6.83
CA LEU A 57 -25.50 -13.23 -5.58
C LEU A 57 -26.89 -13.85 -5.74
N ASP A 58 -27.62 -13.48 -6.80
CA ASP A 58 -29.02 -13.92 -7.02
C ASP A 58 -29.14 -15.22 -7.83
N CYS A 59 -28.15 -15.58 -8.68
CA CYS A 59 -28.10 -16.91 -9.30
C CYS A 59 -28.08 -18.05 -8.27
N LEU A 60 -27.76 -17.74 -7.01
CA LEU A 60 -27.74 -18.66 -5.87
C LEU A 60 -29.05 -18.71 -5.09
N GLY A 61 -30.04 -17.90 -5.47
CA GLY A 61 -31.31 -17.71 -4.75
C GLY A 61 -32.53 -17.89 -5.66
N LEU A 62 -32.79 -19.14 -6.08
CA LEU A 62 -34.06 -19.65 -6.65
C LEU A 62 -34.65 -18.99 -7.93
N LYS A 63 -35.22 -19.87 -8.78
CA LYS A 63 -36.05 -19.61 -9.99
C LYS A 63 -35.37 -19.13 -11.28
N ARG A 64 -34.04 -18.92 -11.31
CA ARG A 64 -33.30 -18.69 -12.57
C ARG A 64 -32.39 -19.83 -13.03
N LEU A 65 -32.48 -21.00 -12.38
CA LEU A 65 -31.78 -22.23 -12.78
C LEU A 65 -32.08 -22.68 -14.23
N ASP A 66 -33.11 -22.13 -14.88
CA ASP A 66 -33.46 -22.44 -16.27
C ASP A 66 -32.71 -21.61 -17.33
N LEU A 67 -31.98 -20.53 -16.97
CA LEU A 67 -31.31 -19.65 -17.95
C LEU A 67 -29.77 -19.74 -17.93
N THR A 68 -29.17 -20.30 -16.88
CA THR A 68 -27.72 -20.56 -16.75
C THR A 68 -27.35 -21.99 -16.27
N PRO A 69 -28.13 -23.06 -16.53
CA PRO A 69 -27.74 -24.40 -16.12
C PRO A 69 -26.48 -24.84 -16.89
N GLY A 70 -25.41 -25.19 -16.17
CA GLY A 70 -24.17 -25.72 -16.74
C GLY A 70 -22.92 -24.83 -16.62
N MET A 71 -23.07 -23.50 -16.51
CA MET A 71 -21.89 -22.61 -16.43
C MET A 71 -21.18 -22.72 -15.08
N TYR A 72 -21.96 -22.73 -13.99
CA TYR A 72 -21.43 -22.87 -12.64
C TYR A 72 -21.10 -24.32 -12.28
N ASP A 73 -21.59 -25.29 -13.06
CA ASP A 73 -21.28 -26.71 -12.83
C ASP A 73 -19.79 -27.00 -12.92
N VAL A 74 -19.08 -26.21 -13.74
CA VAL A 74 -17.62 -26.27 -13.89
C VAL A 74 -16.89 -25.84 -12.62
N PHE A 75 -17.51 -24.98 -11.79
CA PHE A 75 -16.93 -24.54 -10.52
C PHE A 75 -17.25 -25.47 -9.34
N ILE A 76 -18.23 -26.38 -9.42
CA ILE A 76 -18.77 -27.16 -8.29
C ILE A 76 -17.71 -27.94 -7.49
N ASN A 77 -16.59 -28.29 -8.11
CA ASN A 77 -15.52 -29.02 -7.46
C ASN A 77 -14.32 -28.16 -7.06
N ASN A 78 -14.36 -26.84 -7.29
CA ASN A 78 -13.23 -25.94 -6.99
C ASN A 78 -13.68 -24.55 -6.51
N GLU A 79 -13.73 -24.38 -5.19
CA GLU A 79 -13.98 -23.10 -4.52
C GLU A 79 -12.99 -22.01 -4.98
N GLN A 80 -11.72 -22.37 -5.18
CA GLN A 80 -10.68 -21.41 -5.52
C GLN A 80 -10.93 -20.79 -6.90
N ASP A 81 -11.41 -21.57 -7.86
CA ASP A 81 -11.73 -21.08 -9.20
C ASP A 81 -12.92 -20.12 -9.16
N PHE A 82 -13.97 -20.44 -8.38
CA PHE A 82 -15.09 -19.53 -8.15
C PHE A 82 -14.63 -18.21 -7.53
N ARG A 83 -13.85 -18.29 -6.44
CA ARG A 83 -13.34 -17.11 -5.73
C ARG A 83 -12.43 -16.26 -6.60
N ASN A 84 -11.52 -16.87 -7.36
CA ASN A 84 -10.65 -16.16 -8.30
C ASN A 84 -11.46 -15.45 -9.39
N THR A 85 -12.51 -16.12 -9.90
CA THR A 85 -13.41 -15.55 -10.91
C THR A 85 -14.14 -14.32 -10.36
N LEU A 86 -14.76 -14.46 -9.19
CA LEU A 86 -15.44 -13.38 -8.48
C LEU A 86 -14.48 -12.21 -8.23
N LYS A 87 -13.31 -12.50 -7.65
CA LYS A 87 -12.25 -11.54 -7.34
C LYS A 87 -11.84 -10.74 -8.59
N ARG A 88 -11.52 -11.44 -9.69
CA ARG A 88 -11.10 -10.78 -10.94
C ARG A 88 -12.21 -9.91 -11.53
N CYS A 89 -13.47 -10.36 -11.48
CA CYS A 89 -14.62 -9.57 -11.92
C CYS A 89 -14.78 -8.29 -11.11
N CYS A 90 -14.62 -8.35 -9.78
CA CYS A 90 -14.61 -7.14 -8.95
C CYS A 90 -13.55 -6.14 -9.42
N TYR A 91 -12.32 -6.61 -9.68
CA TYR A 91 -11.23 -5.72 -10.10
C TYR A 91 -11.38 -5.15 -11.52
N ILE A 92 -12.04 -5.87 -12.44
CA ILE A 92 -12.45 -5.31 -13.75
C ILE A 92 -13.34 -4.09 -13.54
N LEU A 93 -14.35 -4.21 -12.67
CA LEU A 93 -15.28 -3.11 -12.36
C LEU A 93 -14.57 -1.96 -11.64
N VAL A 94 -13.76 -2.27 -10.62
CA VAL A 94 -12.98 -1.28 -9.87
C VAL A 94 -12.06 -0.49 -10.79
N ASN A 95 -11.31 -1.14 -11.69
CA ASN A 95 -10.41 -0.45 -12.62
C ASN A 95 -11.14 0.54 -13.52
N ASN A 96 -12.28 0.13 -14.07
CA ASN A 96 -13.07 1.01 -14.91
C ASN A 96 -13.61 2.20 -14.10
N TRP A 97 -14.23 1.95 -12.96
CA TRP A 97 -14.87 3.01 -12.17
C TRP A 97 -13.85 3.96 -11.55
N GLU A 98 -12.71 3.46 -11.07
CA GLU A 98 -11.61 4.30 -10.58
C GLU A 98 -11.03 5.18 -11.68
N SER A 99 -10.96 4.68 -12.91
CA SER A 99 -10.52 5.45 -14.08
C SER A 99 -11.51 6.55 -14.47
N ASN A 100 -12.79 6.28 -14.30
CA ASN A 100 -13.88 7.18 -14.66
C ASN A 100 -14.37 8.05 -13.49
N ARG A 101 -13.62 8.11 -12.37
CA ARG A 101 -13.98 8.87 -11.14
C ARG A 101 -15.35 8.49 -10.56
N LYS A 102 -15.76 7.25 -10.77
CA LYS A 102 -17.03 6.63 -10.38
C LYS A 102 -16.91 5.93 -9.01
N HIS A 103 -16.20 6.53 -8.06
CA HIS A 103 -15.80 5.91 -6.78
C HIS A 103 -16.98 5.39 -5.93
N LYS A 104 -18.13 6.08 -5.98
CA LYS A 104 -19.33 5.66 -5.25
C LYS A 104 -19.81 4.25 -5.63
N TYR A 105 -19.54 3.81 -6.86
CA TYR A 105 -19.97 2.48 -7.32
C TYR A 105 -19.00 1.38 -6.89
N THR A 106 -17.71 1.70 -6.72
CA THR A 106 -16.76 0.81 -6.05
C THR A 106 -17.22 0.51 -4.62
N GLN A 107 -17.61 1.56 -3.88
CA GLN A 107 -18.19 1.42 -2.55
C GLN A 107 -19.49 0.60 -2.58
N ALA A 108 -20.40 0.92 -3.50
CA ALA A 108 -21.67 0.18 -3.64
C ALA A 108 -21.47 -1.31 -3.96
N LEU A 109 -20.46 -1.67 -4.78
CA LEU A 109 -20.11 -3.07 -5.06
C LEU A 109 -19.62 -3.79 -3.79
N ILE A 110 -18.75 -3.15 -3.03
CA ILE A 110 -18.21 -3.71 -1.79
C ILE A 110 -19.32 -3.88 -0.75
N GLU A 111 -20.17 -2.88 -0.58
CA GLU A 111 -21.35 -2.95 0.31
C GLU A 111 -22.36 -4.02 -0.16
N LEU A 112 -22.55 -4.17 -1.47
CA LEU A 112 -23.42 -5.20 -2.05
C LEU A 112 -22.94 -6.62 -1.69
N ILE A 113 -21.63 -6.85 -1.73
CA ILE A 113 -21.03 -8.14 -1.35
C ILE A 113 -21.05 -8.32 0.18
N ALA A 114 -20.64 -7.30 0.94
CA ALA A 114 -20.57 -7.36 2.41
C ALA A 114 -21.94 -7.60 3.07
N ASN A 115 -23.00 -7.02 2.50
CA ASN A 115 -24.37 -7.17 3.02
C ASN A 115 -25.08 -8.41 2.50
N TYR A 116 -24.39 -9.30 1.78
CA TYR A 116 -24.96 -10.56 1.34
C TYR A 116 -25.39 -11.39 2.56
N LYS A 117 -26.65 -11.80 2.57
CA LYS A 117 -27.19 -12.73 3.57
C LYS A 117 -27.74 -13.94 2.83
N PRO A 118 -27.24 -15.14 3.09
CA PRO A 118 -27.85 -16.35 2.58
C PRO A 118 -29.32 -16.37 3.01
N THR A 119 -30.25 -16.45 2.06
CA THR A 119 -31.65 -16.69 2.40
C THR A 119 -31.74 -18.09 3.02
N ALA A 120 -32.03 -18.16 4.31
CA ALA A 120 -32.20 -19.38 5.11
C ALA A 120 -33.48 -20.16 4.74
N ILE A 121 -33.76 -20.27 3.45
CA ILE A 121 -34.85 -21.10 2.96
C ILE A 121 -34.27 -22.50 2.86
N TYR A 122 -34.89 -23.46 3.54
CA TYR A 122 -34.60 -24.89 3.50
C TYR A 122 -34.50 -25.38 2.04
N HIS A 123 -33.31 -25.28 1.43
CA HIS A 123 -33.07 -25.72 0.06
C HIS A 123 -32.58 -27.16 0.08
N LYS A 124 -33.29 -28.03 -0.63
CA LYS A 124 -32.85 -29.40 -0.94
C LYS A 124 -31.75 -29.43 -2.02
N ASP A 125 -31.30 -28.28 -2.52
CA ASP A 125 -30.30 -28.18 -3.59
C ASP A 125 -28.89 -27.99 -3.00
N THR A 126 -28.10 -29.07 -3.04
CA THR A 126 -26.73 -29.12 -2.54
C THR A 126 -25.82 -28.09 -3.22
N LYS A 127 -26.04 -27.75 -4.50
CA LYS A 127 -25.17 -26.83 -5.24
C LYS A 127 -25.30 -25.40 -4.73
N LEU A 128 -26.53 -24.95 -4.48
CA LEU A 128 -26.80 -23.62 -3.96
C LEU A 128 -26.14 -23.40 -2.60
N THR A 129 -26.25 -24.39 -1.71
CA THR A 129 -25.60 -24.36 -0.40
C THR A 129 -24.08 -24.23 -0.52
N ILE A 130 -23.45 -24.98 -1.45
CA ILE A 130 -22.00 -24.91 -1.69
C ILE A 130 -21.56 -23.50 -2.08
N PHE A 131 -22.22 -22.87 -3.06
CA PHE A 131 -21.85 -21.52 -3.50
C PHE A 131 -22.13 -20.45 -2.45
N GLN A 132 -23.20 -20.59 -1.66
CA GLN A 132 -23.47 -19.71 -0.52
C GLN A 132 -22.34 -19.78 0.50
N THR A 133 -21.87 -21.00 0.81
CA THR A 133 -20.69 -21.20 1.67
C THR A 133 -19.43 -20.60 1.06
N TRP A 134 -19.19 -20.74 -0.24
CA TRP A 134 -18.00 -20.15 -0.88
C TRP A 134 -18.02 -18.63 -0.92
N LEU A 135 -19.19 -18.04 -1.10
CA LEU A 135 -19.35 -16.60 -1.03
C LEU A 135 -19.14 -16.09 0.40
N ASP A 136 -19.66 -16.80 1.40
CA ASP A 136 -19.40 -16.50 2.82
C ASP A 136 -17.90 -16.61 3.15
N ASN A 137 -17.24 -17.69 2.69
CA ASN A 137 -15.79 -17.85 2.81
C ASN A 137 -15.04 -16.70 2.14
N PHE A 138 -15.48 -16.25 0.96
CA PHE A 138 -14.89 -15.12 0.27
C PHE A 138 -15.02 -13.83 1.08
N ILE A 139 -16.21 -13.52 1.61
CA ILE A 139 -16.47 -12.33 2.44
C ILE A 139 -15.56 -12.30 3.68
N HIS A 140 -15.31 -13.45 4.30
CA HIS A 140 -14.42 -13.59 5.46
C HIS A 140 -12.93 -13.75 5.08
N SER A 141 -12.59 -13.76 3.79
CA SER A 141 -11.22 -13.99 3.33
C SER A 141 -10.37 -12.71 3.26
N GLN A 142 -9.06 -12.92 3.17
CA GLN A 142 -8.10 -11.86 2.91
C GLN A 142 -8.36 -11.14 1.57
N ASP A 143 -8.88 -11.85 0.56
CA ASP A 143 -9.17 -11.27 -0.76
C ASP A 143 -10.24 -10.18 -0.68
N PHE A 144 -11.27 -10.40 0.14
CA PHE A 144 -12.32 -9.41 0.32
C PHE A 144 -11.85 -8.23 1.18
N GLN A 145 -11.06 -8.48 2.23
CA GLN A 145 -10.42 -7.41 2.99
C GLN A 145 -9.54 -6.51 2.08
N GLU A 146 -8.83 -7.10 1.13
CA GLU A 146 -8.02 -6.37 0.15
C GLU A 146 -8.85 -5.56 -0.84
N LEU A 147 -9.98 -6.10 -1.28
CA LEU A 147 -10.95 -5.39 -2.11
C LEU A 147 -11.60 -4.22 -1.34
N ASN A 148 -11.86 -4.41 -0.05
CA ASN A 148 -12.48 -3.40 0.82
C ASN A 148 -11.60 -2.14 0.98
N LEU A 149 -10.28 -2.26 0.80
CA LEU A 149 -9.36 -1.11 0.80
C LEU A 149 -9.72 -0.03 -0.24
N PHE A 150 -10.43 -0.41 -1.31
CA PHE A 150 -10.87 0.53 -2.35
C PHE A 150 -12.11 1.35 -1.95
N ALA A 151 -12.88 0.92 -0.95
CA ALA A 151 -13.99 1.71 -0.40
C ALA A 151 -13.48 2.87 0.48
N TYR A 152 -12.43 2.64 1.26
CA TYR A 152 -11.91 3.60 2.25
C TYR A 152 -11.22 4.84 1.66
N LYS A 153 -11.05 4.91 0.34
CA LYS A 153 -10.40 6.04 -0.37
C LYS A 153 -11.07 7.41 -0.07
N ASN A 154 -12.36 7.41 0.26
CA ASN A 154 -13.17 8.63 0.40
C ASN A 154 -13.63 8.95 1.83
N GLU A 155 -13.27 8.14 2.83
CA GLU A 155 -13.58 8.45 4.22
C GLU A 155 -12.63 9.53 4.75
N ASN A 156 -12.91 10.79 4.38
CA ASN A 156 -12.39 11.95 5.08
C ASN A 156 -13.02 12.05 6.48
N LYS A 157 -12.87 11.04 7.35
CA LYS A 157 -13.45 11.13 8.70
C LYS A 157 -12.52 10.56 9.76
N THR A 158 -12.34 11.40 10.75
CA THR A 158 -11.73 11.28 12.07
C THR A 158 -12.23 10.10 12.93
N ASP A 159 -13.06 9.20 12.39
CA ASP A 159 -13.75 8.12 13.13
C ASP A 159 -13.49 6.72 12.53
N GLY A 160 -12.55 6.59 11.58
CA GLY A 160 -12.17 5.31 10.98
C GLY A 160 -11.04 4.60 11.73
N HIS A 161 -10.91 3.28 11.52
CA HIS A 161 -9.80 2.48 12.05
C HIS A 161 -8.45 3.11 11.66
N TRP A 162 -7.49 3.21 12.58
CA TRP A 162 -6.23 3.94 12.38
C TRP A 162 -5.44 3.48 11.13
N VAL A 163 -5.59 2.20 10.77
CA VAL A 163 -4.98 1.58 9.58
C VAL A 163 -5.44 2.20 8.27
N ASN A 164 -6.68 2.73 8.22
CA ASN A 164 -7.24 3.32 7.00
C ASN A 164 -6.38 4.51 6.51
N ARG A 165 -5.71 5.23 7.42
CA ARG A 165 -4.75 6.31 7.08
C ARG A 165 -3.56 5.81 6.25
N TYR A 166 -3.22 4.53 6.38
CA TYR A 166 -2.05 3.92 5.75
C TYR A 166 -2.40 2.96 4.61
N THR A 167 -3.64 3.03 4.10
CA THR A 167 -4.15 2.23 2.98
C THR A 167 -3.24 2.25 1.75
N SER A 168 -2.52 3.35 1.50
CA SER A 168 -1.58 3.45 0.38
C SER A 168 -0.46 2.40 0.40
N TYR A 169 -0.02 1.96 1.59
CA TYR A 169 0.99 0.91 1.75
C TYR A 169 0.38 -0.48 1.62
N LEU A 170 -0.81 -0.70 2.17
CA LEU A 170 -1.56 -1.95 2.01
C LEU A 170 -1.84 -2.25 0.54
N LEU A 171 -2.26 -1.24 -0.22
CA LEU A 171 -2.42 -1.34 -1.68
C LEU A 171 -1.08 -1.56 -2.40
N ALA A 172 0.01 -0.93 -1.96
CA ALA A 172 1.33 -1.14 -2.56
C ALA A 172 1.80 -2.60 -2.43
N ALA A 173 1.47 -3.28 -1.32
CA ALA A 173 1.78 -4.70 -1.14
C ALA A 173 1.05 -5.60 -2.16
N GLN A 174 -0.20 -5.26 -2.51
CA GLN A 174 -0.96 -6.03 -3.51
C GLN A 174 -0.32 -6.02 -4.90
N VAL A 175 0.45 -4.97 -5.23
CA VAL A 175 1.17 -4.85 -6.51
C VAL A 175 2.33 -5.84 -6.61
N VAL A 176 2.97 -6.15 -5.49
CA VAL A 176 4.17 -7.01 -5.43
C VAL A 176 3.79 -8.49 -5.35
N ASP A 177 2.59 -8.81 -4.87
CA ASP A 177 2.11 -10.19 -4.79
C ASP A 177 1.87 -10.76 -6.19
N LYS A 178 2.61 -11.82 -6.53
CA LYS A 178 2.53 -12.49 -7.84
C LYS A 178 1.23 -13.25 -8.03
N ASN A 179 0.58 -13.66 -6.95
CA ASN A 179 -0.66 -14.44 -6.99
C ASN A 179 -1.88 -13.56 -7.31
N ASN A 180 -1.75 -12.23 -7.18
CA ASN A 180 -2.83 -11.33 -7.52
C ASN A 180 -3.02 -11.23 -9.05
N PRO A 181 -4.28 -11.15 -9.53
CA PRO A 181 -4.56 -10.92 -10.94
C PRO A 181 -4.04 -9.54 -11.37
N GLU A 182 -3.75 -9.40 -12.67
CA GLU A 182 -3.22 -8.14 -13.20
C GLU A 182 -4.18 -6.96 -13.01
N GLU A 183 -5.49 -7.21 -13.08
CA GLU A 183 -6.49 -6.19 -12.80
C GLU A 183 -6.38 -5.66 -11.36
N GLN A 184 -6.12 -6.53 -10.37
CA GLN A 184 -5.89 -6.11 -8.99
C GLN A 184 -4.61 -5.29 -8.86
N LYS A 185 -3.51 -5.76 -9.46
CA LYS A 185 -2.22 -5.05 -9.41
C LYS A 185 -2.32 -3.67 -10.03
N GLU A 186 -3.03 -3.54 -11.15
CA GLU A 186 -3.27 -2.25 -11.82
C GLU A 186 -4.09 -1.30 -10.93
N ALA A 187 -5.21 -1.78 -10.39
CA ALA A 187 -6.08 -1.02 -9.50
C ALA A 187 -5.30 -0.51 -8.29
N ALA A 188 -4.58 -1.41 -7.62
CA ALA A 188 -3.84 -1.12 -6.41
C ALA A 188 -2.69 -0.15 -6.67
N LYS A 189 -1.95 -0.31 -7.79
CA LYS A 189 -0.89 0.60 -8.21
C LYS A 189 -1.43 2.01 -8.45
N LYS A 190 -2.56 2.13 -9.14
CA LYS A 190 -3.18 3.42 -9.45
C LYS A 190 -3.65 4.13 -8.19
N VAL A 191 -4.40 3.45 -7.34
CA VAL A 191 -4.97 4.05 -6.11
C VAL A 191 -3.88 4.34 -5.08
N SER A 192 -2.92 3.43 -4.88
CA SER A 192 -1.76 3.66 -4.00
C SER A 192 -1.00 4.93 -4.40
N LYS A 193 -0.72 5.10 -5.70
CA LYS A 193 -0.04 6.31 -6.21
C LYS A 193 -0.87 7.57 -5.96
N GLN A 194 -2.17 7.54 -6.26
CA GLN A 194 -3.08 8.67 -6.04
C GLN A 194 -3.12 9.09 -4.56
N LEU A 195 -3.20 8.14 -3.63
CA LEU A 195 -3.21 8.43 -2.19
C LEU A 195 -1.88 9.05 -1.73
N LYS A 196 -0.74 8.52 -2.20
CA LYS A 196 0.58 9.08 -1.87
C LYS A 196 0.77 10.49 -2.44
N ASP A 197 0.30 10.74 -3.66
CA ASP A 197 0.41 12.05 -4.30
C ASP A 197 -0.54 13.07 -3.64
N LYS A 198 -1.75 12.65 -3.23
CA LYS A 198 -2.66 13.45 -2.39
C LYS A 198 -1.98 13.83 -1.07
N PHE A 199 -1.41 12.86 -0.36
CA PHE A 199 -0.70 13.11 0.90
C PHE A 199 0.46 14.11 0.74
N LYS A 200 1.30 13.95 -0.30
CA LYS A 200 2.39 14.91 -0.59
C LYS A 200 1.87 16.32 -0.81
N PHE A 201 0.80 16.46 -1.61
CA PHE A 201 0.18 17.75 -1.88
C PHE A 201 -0.37 18.38 -0.59
N GLU A 202 -1.13 17.62 0.20
CA GLU A 202 -1.68 18.08 1.48
C GLU A 202 -0.57 18.49 2.46
N LEU A 203 0.52 17.73 2.54
CA LEU A 203 1.69 18.05 3.35
C LEU A 203 2.36 19.36 2.88
N ALA A 204 2.58 19.51 1.58
CA ALA A 204 3.17 20.73 1.02
C ALA A 204 2.29 21.96 1.27
N MET A 205 0.97 21.83 1.11
CA MET A 205 -0.01 22.88 1.36
C MET A 205 -0.10 23.26 2.85
N TYR A 206 -0.06 22.26 3.73
CA TYR A 206 -0.04 22.48 5.18
C TYR A 206 1.21 23.26 5.60
N VAL A 207 2.39 22.87 5.10
CA VAL A 207 3.66 23.56 5.38
C VAL A 207 3.63 25.01 4.90
N ALA A 208 3.20 25.25 3.66
CA ALA A 208 3.18 26.60 3.07
C ALA A 208 2.24 27.56 3.83
N ARG A 209 1.15 27.06 4.41
CA ARG A 209 0.12 27.90 5.04
C ARG A 209 0.28 28.04 6.55
N SER A 210 0.69 26.97 7.25
CA SER A 210 0.92 27.01 8.70
C SER A 210 1.99 28.03 9.13
N GLN A 211 2.87 28.44 8.21
CA GLN A 211 3.90 29.45 8.42
C GLN A 211 3.49 30.86 7.96
N SER A 212 2.24 31.07 7.51
CA SER A 212 1.74 32.37 7.04
C SER A 212 0.87 33.05 8.11
N ASN A 213 1.28 34.26 8.54
CA ASN A 213 0.54 35.10 9.51
C ASN A 213 -0.87 35.49 9.04
N ALA A 214 -1.17 35.37 7.73
CA ALA A 214 -2.45 35.74 7.14
C ALA A 214 -3.45 34.57 7.02
N SER A 215 -3.06 33.35 7.40
CA SER A 215 -3.94 32.18 7.29
C SER A 215 -4.59 31.84 8.62
N SER A 216 -5.92 31.70 8.66
CA SER A 216 -6.60 31.21 9.86
C SER A 216 -6.21 29.75 10.10
N GLN A 217 -5.79 29.42 11.33
CA GLN A 217 -5.45 28.05 11.75
C GLN A 217 -6.57 27.04 11.45
N THR A 218 -7.81 27.51 11.31
CA THR A 218 -9.01 26.71 11.04
C THR A 218 -9.19 26.28 9.58
N ARG A 219 -8.45 26.83 8.60
CA ARG A 219 -8.78 26.65 7.18
C ARG A 219 -8.20 25.37 6.57
N TYR A 220 -7.17 24.77 7.16
CA TYR A 220 -6.51 23.58 6.59
C TYR A 220 -6.16 22.55 7.67
N ARG A 221 -6.54 21.30 7.41
CA ARG A 221 -6.34 20.19 8.36
C ARG A 221 -4.92 19.66 8.23
N ASN A 222 -4.32 19.34 9.37
CA ASN A 222 -3.05 18.62 9.44
C ASN A 222 -3.23 17.21 8.82
N PRO A 223 -2.43 16.82 7.82
CA PRO A 223 -2.53 15.50 7.20
C PRO A 223 -1.92 14.36 8.05
N SER A 224 -1.34 14.67 9.20
CA SER A 224 -0.71 13.72 10.13
C SER A 224 -1.35 13.77 11.51
N VAL A 225 -1.29 12.65 12.23
CA VAL A 225 -1.71 12.54 13.64
C VAL A 225 -0.76 13.29 14.60
N LEU A 226 0.45 13.65 14.13
CA LEU A 226 1.46 14.31 14.96
C LEU A 226 1.09 15.73 15.41
N GLY A 227 -0.01 16.31 14.93
CA GLY A 227 -0.38 17.66 15.31
C GLY A 227 0.74 18.66 15.02
N ASP A 228 0.98 19.60 15.92
CA ASP A 228 1.97 20.67 15.74
C ASP A 228 3.42 20.16 15.66
N ASP A 229 3.70 18.95 16.16
CA ASP A 229 5.02 18.32 16.07
C ASP A 229 5.45 18.03 14.62
N ILE A 230 4.50 17.98 13.68
CA ILE A 230 4.81 17.75 12.26
C ILE A 230 5.80 18.79 11.72
N LEU A 231 5.68 20.06 12.11
CA LEU A 231 6.56 21.13 11.62
C LEU A 231 7.96 20.98 12.19
N ARG A 232 8.06 20.65 13.48
CA ARG A 232 9.33 20.38 14.15
C ARG A 232 10.04 19.19 13.49
N LEU A 233 9.29 18.13 13.20
CA LEU A 233 9.79 16.96 12.49
C LEU A 233 10.29 17.31 11.09
N ILE A 234 9.50 18.04 10.29
CA ILE A 234 9.89 18.46 8.93
C ILE A 234 11.18 19.29 8.98
N LYS A 235 11.27 20.25 9.91
CA LYS A 235 12.50 21.03 10.08
C LYS A 235 13.67 20.15 10.45
N ALA A 236 13.53 19.22 11.40
CA ALA A 236 14.57 18.27 11.77
C ALA A 236 15.02 17.39 10.58
N ILE A 237 14.09 16.95 9.73
CA ILE A 237 14.39 16.18 8.52
C ILE A 237 15.20 17.02 7.52
N ILE A 238 14.82 18.28 7.30
CA ILE A 238 15.52 19.17 6.35
C ILE A 238 16.89 19.59 6.90
N VAL A 239 17.05 19.83 8.21
CA VAL A 239 18.37 20.08 8.81
C VAL A 239 19.29 18.88 8.62
N ARG A 240 18.78 17.66 8.88
CA ARG A 240 19.54 16.41 8.66
C ARG A 240 19.86 16.16 7.19
N LYS A 241 19.11 16.76 6.26
CA LYS A 241 19.44 16.77 4.82
C LYS A 241 20.74 17.55 4.54
N GLY A 242 21.09 18.54 5.38
CA GLY A 242 22.40 19.19 5.47
C GLY A 242 22.96 19.79 4.16
N VAL A 243 24.24 20.17 4.21
CA VAL A 243 25.03 20.67 3.05
C VAL A 243 25.35 19.53 2.07
N PHE A 244 25.34 18.28 2.53
CA PHE A 244 25.44 17.07 1.72
C PHE A 244 24.11 16.32 1.79
N SER A 245 23.27 16.45 0.75
CA SER A 245 22.03 15.68 0.66
C SER A 245 22.32 14.17 0.79
N TYR A 246 21.45 13.42 1.45
CA TYR A 246 21.60 11.96 1.51
C TYR A 246 21.68 11.34 0.10
N ASP A 247 21.07 11.96 -0.91
CA ASP A 247 21.25 11.62 -2.32
C ASP A 247 22.72 11.71 -2.78
N ASN A 248 23.41 12.80 -2.45
CA ASN A 248 24.83 12.97 -2.78
C ASN A 248 25.69 11.92 -2.08
N ILE A 249 25.44 11.65 -0.79
CA ILE A 249 26.17 10.64 -0.02
C ILE A 249 25.93 9.24 -0.61
N ALA A 250 24.69 8.91 -1.00
CA ALA A 250 24.35 7.66 -1.67
C ALA A 250 25.08 7.51 -3.01
N ASN A 251 25.14 8.58 -3.82
CA ASN A 251 25.86 8.58 -5.09
C ASN A 251 27.37 8.38 -4.91
N ILE A 252 27.97 9.02 -3.90
CA ILE A 252 29.38 8.84 -3.56
C ILE A 252 29.63 7.39 -3.14
N PHE A 253 28.79 6.83 -2.26
CA PHE A 253 28.89 5.45 -1.81
C PHE A 253 28.83 4.46 -2.99
N LEU A 254 27.87 4.62 -3.90
CA LEU A 254 27.76 3.74 -5.08
C LEU A 254 29.00 3.80 -5.98
N LYS A 255 29.55 5.00 -6.21
CA LYS A 255 30.78 5.17 -7.00
C LYS A 255 32.01 4.53 -6.33
N GLN A 256 32.13 4.65 -5.01
CA GLN A 256 33.26 4.10 -4.26
C GLN A 256 33.22 2.58 -4.12
N THR A 257 32.03 1.98 -4.19
CA THR A 257 31.84 0.55 -3.93
C THR A 257 31.69 -0.31 -5.18
N GLN A 258 31.58 0.28 -6.38
CA GLN A 258 31.25 -0.41 -7.63
C GLN A 258 32.18 -1.59 -8.00
N ASN A 259 33.44 -1.56 -7.58
CA ASN A 259 34.44 -2.59 -7.89
C ASN A 259 34.88 -3.41 -6.66
N GLN A 260 34.14 -3.29 -5.55
CA GLN A 260 34.45 -4.06 -4.35
C GLN A 260 33.99 -5.51 -4.50
N THR A 261 34.69 -6.40 -3.80
CA THR A 261 34.18 -7.74 -3.55
C THR A 261 32.89 -7.63 -2.72
N PHE A 262 32.01 -8.61 -2.83
CA PHE A 262 30.77 -8.62 -2.07
C PHE A 262 31.02 -8.62 -0.56
N LYS A 263 32.11 -9.23 -0.11
CA LYS A 263 32.55 -9.17 1.30
C LYS A 263 32.84 -7.72 1.73
N ASP A 264 33.68 -7.01 0.99
CA ASP A 264 34.07 -5.63 1.33
C ASP A 264 32.88 -4.66 1.20
N PHE A 265 31.99 -4.94 0.25
CA PHE A 265 30.75 -4.20 0.08
C PHE A 265 29.86 -4.28 1.32
N LYS A 266 29.71 -5.46 1.94
CA LYS A 266 28.90 -5.63 3.16
C LYS A 266 29.43 -4.76 4.31
N GLU A 267 30.75 -4.73 4.50
CA GLU A 267 31.37 -3.89 5.53
C GLU A 267 31.19 -2.40 5.23
N SER A 268 31.40 -2.01 3.96
CA SER A 268 31.20 -0.63 3.50
C SER A 268 29.75 -0.18 3.66
N LEU A 269 28.79 -1.07 3.40
CA LEU A 269 27.35 -0.81 3.56
C LEU A 269 27.01 -0.49 5.01
N LEU A 270 27.52 -1.27 5.97
CA LEU A 270 27.28 -0.99 7.39
C LEU A 270 27.83 0.37 7.80
N LYS A 271 29.07 0.69 7.39
CA LYS A 271 29.70 2.00 7.63
C LYS A 271 28.87 3.15 7.04
N TYR A 272 28.34 2.97 5.84
CA TYR A 272 27.46 3.95 5.19
C TYR A 272 26.15 4.18 5.96
N LEU A 273 25.52 3.12 6.46
CA LEU A 273 24.25 3.23 7.20
C LEU A 273 24.42 3.98 8.52
N ILE A 274 25.51 3.73 9.25
CA ILE A 274 25.82 4.42 10.53
C ILE A 274 26.39 5.83 10.35
N PHE A 275 26.92 6.15 9.17
CA PHE A 275 27.54 7.46 8.91
C PHE A 275 26.58 8.63 9.24
N SER A 276 27.04 9.62 10.00
CA SER A 276 26.27 10.80 10.43
C SER A 276 25.03 10.49 11.28
N VAL A 277 24.95 9.32 11.94
CA VAL A 277 23.94 9.04 12.96
C VAL A 277 24.43 9.56 14.32
N GLN A 278 23.63 10.42 14.96
CA GLN A 278 24.01 11.14 16.19
C GLN A 278 23.73 10.37 17.49
N GLN A 279 23.13 9.18 17.42
CA GLN A 279 22.70 8.39 18.58
C GLN A 279 23.64 7.19 18.80
N PRO A 280 24.61 7.25 19.75
CA PRO A 280 25.62 6.20 19.91
C PRO A 280 25.02 4.83 20.21
N LYS A 281 24.10 4.74 21.18
CA LYS A 281 23.41 3.48 21.53
C LYS A 281 22.70 2.83 20.34
N PHE A 282 22.10 3.64 19.48
CA PHE A 282 21.45 3.16 18.25
C PHE A 282 22.49 2.61 17.28
N VAL A 283 23.60 3.34 17.07
CA VAL A 283 24.71 2.92 16.20
C VAL A 283 25.31 1.60 16.68
N ASP A 284 25.61 1.48 17.97
CA ASP A 284 26.20 0.28 18.55
C ASP A 284 25.28 -0.93 18.37
N THR A 285 23.98 -0.75 18.68
CA THR A 285 22.97 -1.80 18.51
C THR A 285 22.86 -2.23 17.05
N LEU A 286 22.75 -1.26 16.14
CA LEU A 286 22.61 -1.50 14.71
C LEU A 286 23.84 -2.23 14.15
N GLN A 287 25.04 -1.77 14.51
CA GLN A 287 26.30 -2.36 14.07
C GLN A 287 26.47 -3.79 14.59
N GLN A 288 26.21 -4.02 15.88
CA GLN A 288 26.34 -5.34 16.48
C GLN A 288 25.38 -6.33 15.82
N GLN A 289 24.10 -5.96 15.70
CA GLN A 289 23.06 -6.87 15.21
C GLN A 289 23.11 -7.11 13.70
N LEU A 290 23.48 -6.11 12.90
CA LEU A 290 23.56 -6.27 11.45
C LEU A 290 24.89 -6.85 10.97
N SER A 291 26.01 -6.59 11.65
CA SER A 291 27.31 -7.15 11.24
C SER A 291 27.28 -8.68 11.24
N GLU A 292 26.81 -9.28 12.33
CA GLU A 292 26.69 -10.74 12.47
C GLU A 292 25.78 -11.33 11.39
N LYS A 293 24.62 -10.71 11.15
CA LYS A 293 23.66 -11.18 10.14
C LYS A 293 24.16 -11.03 8.71
N LEU A 294 24.87 -9.95 8.42
CA LEU A 294 25.29 -9.61 7.05
C LEU A 294 26.53 -10.40 6.62
N VAL A 295 27.48 -10.66 7.53
CA VAL A 295 28.66 -11.50 7.26
C VAL A 295 28.20 -12.90 6.81
N ASN A 296 27.25 -13.48 7.53
CA ASN A 296 26.72 -14.82 7.25
C ASN A 296 25.75 -14.87 6.06
N TRP A 297 25.35 -13.73 5.51
CA TRP A 297 24.39 -13.71 4.40
C TRP A 297 25.10 -13.93 3.06
N LYS A 298 24.86 -15.08 2.44
CA LYS A 298 25.41 -15.45 1.11
C LYS A 298 26.95 -15.45 1.05
N PRO A 299 27.65 -16.19 1.91
CA PRO A 299 29.12 -16.26 1.89
C PRO A 299 29.67 -16.80 0.57
N GLU A 300 28.89 -17.61 -0.16
CA GLU A 300 29.26 -18.19 -1.46
C GLU A 300 29.47 -17.15 -2.56
N TYR A 301 29.06 -15.89 -2.36
CA TYR A 301 29.28 -14.79 -3.28
C TYR A 301 30.38 -13.82 -2.82
N ASN A 302 31.05 -14.06 -1.69
CA ASN A 302 31.94 -13.08 -1.04
C ASN A 302 33.04 -12.53 -1.96
N ASP A 303 33.62 -13.38 -2.81
CA ASP A 303 34.70 -13.01 -3.73
C ASP A 303 34.19 -12.46 -5.07
N VAL A 304 32.87 -12.44 -5.28
CA VAL A 304 32.23 -11.90 -6.48
C VAL A 304 32.16 -10.38 -6.39
N ILE A 305 32.47 -9.69 -7.48
CA ILE A 305 32.32 -8.22 -7.56
C ILE A 305 30.85 -7.84 -7.44
N ILE A 306 30.56 -6.80 -6.65
CA ILE A 306 29.20 -6.31 -6.47
C ILE A 306 28.56 -5.92 -7.82
N ASN A 307 27.31 -6.34 -8.02
CA ASN A 307 26.53 -6.00 -9.19
C ASN A 307 25.12 -5.54 -8.77
N LYS A 308 24.34 -5.02 -9.71
CA LYS A 308 22.98 -4.49 -9.44
C LYS A 308 22.05 -5.52 -8.80
N TYR A 309 22.21 -6.80 -9.14
CA TYR A 309 21.40 -7.89 -8.60
C TYR A 309 21.76 -8.19 -7.14
N LEU A 310 23.04 -8.32 -6.82
CA LEU A 310 23.52 -8.50 -5.45
C LEU A 310 23.17 -7.28 -4.59
N LEU A 311 23.33 -6.05 -5.12
CA LEU A 311 22.91 -4.83 -4.45
C LEU A 311 21.43 -4.88 -4.07
N LEU A 312 20.54 -5.16 -5.03
CA LEU A 312 19.09 -5.27 -4.78
C LEU A 312 18.76 -6.31 -3.72
N ARG A 313 19.33 -7.52 -3.81
CA ARG A 313 19.09 -8.56 -2.81
C ARG A 313 19.62 -8.17 -1.43
N THR A 314 20.77 -7.51 -1.37
CA THR A 314 21.36 -7.05 -0.11
C THR A 314 20.46 -5.99 0.53
N CYS A 315 20.05 -4.98 -0.25
CA CYS A 315 19.15 -3.92 0.21
C CYS A 315 17.81 -4.49 0.70
N ASN A 316 17.19 -5.42 -0.05
CA ASN A 316 15.96 -6.08 0.39
C ASN A 316 16.17 -6.86 1.69
N ARG A 317 17.30 -7.57 1.83
CA ARG A 317 17.60 -8.32 3.05
C ARG A 317 17.84 -7.41 4.25
N MET A 318 18.52 -6.28 4.04
CA MET A 318 18.71 -5.27 5.08
C MET A 318 17.38 -4.67 5.54
N ILE A 319 16.47 -4.42 4.59
CA ILE A 319 15.11 -4.01 4.91
C ILE A 319 14.41 -5.09 5.74
N ASP A 320 14.51 -6.37 5.40
CA ASP A 320 13.91 -7.47 6.19
C ASP A 320 14.42 -7.47 7.64
N PHE A 321 15.73 -7.35 7.83
CA PHE A 321 16.36 -7.27 9.16
C PHE A 321 15.91 -6.04 9.97
N LEU A 322 15.57 -4.95 9.29
CA LEU A 322 15.13 -3.70 9.90
C LEU A 322 13.61 -3.57 9.97
N THR A 323 12.84 -4.56 9.49
CA THR A 323 11.37 -4.51 9.47
C THR A 323 10.78 -5.86 9.86
N THR A 324 10.54 -6.77 8.92
CA THR A 324 10.01 -8.13 9.14
C THR A 324 10.83 -9.18 8.41
N GLU A 325 11.51 -10.06 9.16
CA GLU A 325 12.37 -11.11 8.59
C GLU A 325 11.58 -12.28 8.00
N ASN A 326 10.42 -12.58 8.57
CA ASN A 326 9.55 -13.68 8.18
C ASN A 326 8.26 -13.22 7.48
N SER A 327 8.11 -11.93 7.20
CA SER A 327 6.87 -11.33 6.65
C SER A 327 5.64 -11.40 7.57
N VAL A 328 5.76 -11.93 8.78
CA VAL A 328 4.62 -12.16 9.68
C VAL A 328 4.74 -11.32 10.94
N LYS A 329 5.91 -11.31 11.58
CA LYS A 329 6.16 -10.61 12.83
C LYS A 329 7.24 -9.55 12.66
N PRO A 330 7.20 -8.46 13.44
CA PRO A 330 8.29 -7.52 13.55
C PRO A 330 9.60 -8.23 13.89
N SER A 331 10.68 -7.84 13.22
CA SER A 331 12.01 -8.35 13.57
C SER A 331 12.40 -7.89 14.97
N PRO A 332 13.18 -8.68 15.74
CA PRO A 332 13.64 -8.27 17.06
C PRO A 332 14.43 -6.95 17.02
N LEU A 333 15.20 -6.75 15.94
CA LEU A 333 15.96 -5.52 15.73
C LEU A 333 15.05 -4.31 15.51
N PHE A 334 13.97 -4.44 14.73
CA PHE A 334 12.99 -3.36 14.55
C PHE A 334 12.40 -2.90 15.89
N VAL A 335 11.94 -3.85 16.71
CA VAL A 335 11.36 -3.55 18.03
C VAL A 335 12.41 -2.92 18.95
N LEU A 336 13.63 -3.46 18.96
CA LEU A 336 14.73 -2.94 19.78
C LEU A 336 15.15 -1.52 19.39
N LEU A 337 15.24 -1.21 18.10
CA LEU A 337 15.62 0.12 17.65
C LEU A 337 14.53 1.15 17.94
N LEU A 338 13.26 0.75 17.89
CA LEU A 338 12.14 1.65 18.21
C LEU A 338 11.94 1.85 19.71
N SER A 339 12.22 0.84 20.54
CA SER A 339 12.19 0.99 22.00
C SER A 339 13.27 1.94 22.54
N GLN A 340 14.30 2.24 21.74
CA GLN A 340 15.31 3.27 22.07
C GLN A 340 14.81 4.70 21.86
N GLY A 341 13.58 4.92 21.39
CA GLY A 341 12.96 6.25 21.33
C GLY A 341 13.41 7.14 20.17
N HIS A 342 14.03 6.57 19.13
CA HIS A 342 14.53 7.33 17.97
C HIS A 342 13.99 6.83 16.62
N PRO A 343 12.64 6.85 16.40
CA PRO A 343 12.01 6.37 15.17
C PRO A 343 12.53 7.07 13.91
N LEU A 344 12.78 8.38 13.96
CA LEU A 344 13.35 9.13 12.83
C LEU A 344 14.70 8.58 12.37
N THR A 345 15.55 8.12 13.29
CA THR A 345 16.86 7.58 12.94
C THR A 345 16.73 6.26 12.18
N LEU A 346 15.81 5.38 12.60
CA LEU A 346 15.51 4.17 11.84
C LEU A 346 14.95 4.48 10.45
N VAL A 347 14.03 5.45 10.35
CA VAL A 347 13.47 5.88 9.06
C VAL A 347 14.56 6.43 8.13
N ILE A 348 15.54 7.19 8.66
CA ILE A 348 16.68 7.67 7.87
C ILE A 348 17.57 6.52 7.39
N VAL A 349 17.81 5.50 8.21
CA VAL A 349 18.56 4.30 7.78
C VAL A 349 17.82 3.58 6.64
N LEU A 350 16.50 3.41 6.74
CA LEU A 350 15.69 2.83 5.67
C LEU A 350 15.73 3.70 4.40
N LEU A 351 15.65 5.03 4.54
CA LEU A 351 15.77 5.96 3.43
C LEU A 351 17.12 5.82 2.71
N LYS A 352 18.24 5.76 3.46
CA LYS A 352 19.58 5.54 2.89
C LYS A 352 19.65 4.29 2.03
N ILE A 353 19.03 3.19 2.47
CA ILE A 353 18.96 1.94 1.68
C ILE A 353 18.22 2.17 0.35
N ILE A 354 17.11 2.92 0.36
CA ILE A 354 16.35 3.23 -0.86
C ILE A 354 17.12 4.16 -1.79
N LEU A 355 17.91 5.08 -1.26
CA LEU A 355 18.71 6.02 -2.07
C LEU A 355 19.82 5.30 -2.86
N ILE A 356 20.44 4.27 -2.29
CA ILE A 356 21.42 3.44 -3.00
C ILE A 356 20.76 2.39 -3.92
N CYS A 357 19.53 1.96 -3.63
CA CYS A 357 18.79 1.01 -4.45
C CYS A 357 17.28 1.36 -4.54
N LYS A 358 16.93 2.20 -5.52
CA LYS A 358 15.53 2.63 -5.73
C LYS A 358 14.55 1.45 -5.96
N HIS A 359 15.04 0.36 -6.56
CA HIS A 359 14.24 -0.84 -6.82
C HIS A 359 13.80 -1.59 -5.55
N SER A 360 14.46 -1.36 -4.41
CA SER A 360 14.05 -1.92 -3.12
C SER A 360 12.83 -1.22 -2.51
N ARG A 361 12.34 -0.12 -3.09
CA ARG A 361 11.22 0.66 -2.54
C ARG A 361 9.94 -0.15 -2.45
N SER A 362 9.60 -0.92 -3.49
CA SER A 362 8.39 -1.76 -3.48
C SER A 362 8.47 -2.84 -2.39
N HIS A 363 9.66 -3.40 -2.18
CA HIS A 363 9.91 -4.36 -1.10
C HIS A 363 9.71 -3.71 0.28
N LEU A 364 10.29 -2.53 0.52
CA LEU A 364 10.09 -1.77 1.75
C LEU A 364 8.61 -1.47 2.01
N GLU A 365 7.88 -1.00 1.01
CA GLU A 365 6.45 -0.70 1.15
C GLU A 365 5.64 -1.96 1.48
N SER A 366 5.98 -3.11 0.89
CA SER A 366 5.41 -4.42 1.25
C SER A 366 5.72 -4.80 2.70
N ARG A 367 6.95 -4.59 3.18
CA ARG A 367 7.30 -4.87 4.58
C ARG A 367 6.55 -3.99 5.57
N ILE A 368 6.37 -2.70 5.23
CA ILE A 368 5.57 -1.77 6.03
C ILE A 368 4.11 -2.22 6.06
N ALA A 369 3.55 -2.68 4.95
CA ALA A 369 2.20 -3.25 4.92
C ALA A 369 2.06 -4.48 5.83
N HIS A 370 3.06 -5.35 5.88
CA HIS A 370 3.06 -6.50 6.80
C HIS A 370 3.09 -6.06 8.27
N LEU A 371 3.89 -5.04 8.61
CA LEU A 371 3.88 -4.46 9.95
C LEU A 371 2.51 -3.86 10.29
N ILE A 372 1.89 -3.12 9.36
CA ILE A 372 0.54 -2.57 9.55
C ILE A 372 -0.45 -3.68 9.86
N ARG A 373 -0.49 -4.74 9.05
CA ARG A 373 -1.40 -5.90 9.27
C ARG A 373 -1.14 -6.64 10.58
N TYR A 374 0.12 -6.72 11.01
CA TYR A 374 0.47 -7.31 12.31
C TYR A 374 -0.09 -6.47 13.47
N TYR A 375 0.11 -5.15 13.42
CA TYR A 375 -0.35 -4.25 14.47
C TYR A 375 -1.85 -3.95 14.43
N ASP A 376 -2.53 -4.17 13.31
CA ASP A 376 -3.99 -4.10 13.14
C ASP A 376 -4.73 -5.07 14.08
N GLN A 377 -4.06 -6.12 14.56
CA GLN A 377 -4.60 -7.11 15.49
C GLN A 377 -4.61 -6.63 16.96
N HIS A 378 -4.02 -5.47 17.24
CA HIS A 378 -3.89 -4.88 18.56
C HIS A 378 -4.64 -3.55 18.66
N SER A 379 -4.92 -3.09 19.87
CA SER A 379 -5.64 -1.82 20.06
C SER A 379 -4.80 -0.60 19.63
N GLU A 380 -5.45 0.47 19.18
CA GLU A 380 -4.73 1.71 18.78
C GLU A 380 -3.84 2.24 19.90
N ALA A 381 -4.29 2.16 21.16
CA ALA A 381 -3.53 2.59 22.33
C ALA A 381 -2.20 1.83 22.50
N GLU A 382 -2.19 0.52 22.24
CA GLU A 382 -0.97 -0.32 22.31
C GLU A 382 -0.02 -0.06 21.13
N CYS A 383 -0.57 0.40 20.01
CA CYS A 383 0.15 0.61 18.76
C CYS A 383 0.73 2.02 18.61
N GLN A 384 0.59 2.89 19.60
CA GLN A 384 0.91 4.32 19.43
C GLN A 384 2.36 4.61 19.04
N TRP A 385 3.31 3.83 19.55
CA TRP A 385 4.72 3.94 19.18
C TRP A 385 4.97 3.56 17.71
N PHE A 386 4.22 2.58 17.20
CA PHE A 386 4.31 2.12 15.81
C PHE A 386 3.59 3.09 14.87
N ILE A 387 2.43 3.61 15.27
CA ILE A 387 1.71 4.67 14.56
C ILE A 387 2.63 5.88 14.41
N ASN A 388 3.30 6.32 15.47
CA ASN A 388 4.30 7.39 15.41
C ASN A 388 5.45 7.08 14.43
N PHE A 389 5.96 5.84 14.43
CA PHE A 389 6.96 5.43 13.45
C PHE A 389 6.46 5.53 12.01
N ILE A 390 5.23 5.07 11.70
CA ILE A 390 4.66 5.17 10.35
C ILE A 390 4.43 6.63 9.96
N GLU A 391 3.96 7.49 10.85
CA GLU A 391 3.81 8.92 10.56
C GLU A 391 5.14 9.55 10.15
N ILE A 392 6.19 9.30 10.94
CA ILE A 392 7.54 9.79 10.62
C ILE A 392 8.04 9.20 9.31
N PHE A 393 7.79 7.91 9.06
CA PHE A 393 8.11 7.24 7.80
C PHE A 393 7.44 7.91 6.61
N ASN A 394 6.13 8.12 6.67
CA ASN A 394 5.31 8.71 5.60
C ASN A 394 5.79 10.12 5.28
N ILE A 395 5.99 10.95 6.30
CA ILE A 395 6.46 12.34 6.15
C ILE A 395 7.86 12.36 5.55
N THR A 396 8.79 11.54 6.06
CA THR A 396 10.17 11.51 5.57
C THR A 396 10.21 11.09 4.10
N PHE A 397 9.51 10.02 3.73
CA PHE A 397 9.48 9.56 2.33
C PHE A 397 8.67 10.47 1.40
N ALA A 398 7.77 11.31 1.93
CA ALA A 398 7.11 12.37 1.17
C ALA A 398 8.06 13.56 0.90
N ILE A 399 8.86 13.97 1.90
CA ILE A 399 9.86 15.05 1.77
C ILE A 399 10.99 14.67 0.80
N TYR A 400 11.44 13.42 0.84
CA TYR A 400 12.45 12.89 -0.08
C TYR A 400 11.87 12.39 -1.40
N ALA A 401 10.57 12.59 -1.65
CA ALA A 401 9.99 12.27 -2.95
C ALA A 401 10.50 13.25 -4.03
N GLU A 402 10.60 12.78 -5.27
CA GLU A 402 11.22 13.54 -6.36
C GLU A 402 10.43 14.81 -6.77
N ASN A 403 9.16 14.96 -6.36
CA ASN A 403 8.24 15.95 -6.95
C ASN A 403 8.19 17.30 -6.20
N VAL A 404 8.59 17.35 -4.92
CA VAL A 404 8.48 18.55 -4.07
C VAL A 404 9.79 18.78 -3.34
N GLU A 405 10.34 19.98 -3.44
CA GLU A 405 11.46 20.44 -2.65
C GLU A 405 11.00 21.15 -1.39
N TYR A 406 11.59 20.76 -0.27
CA TYR A 406 11.40 21.41 1.02
C TYR A 406 12.72 22.10 1.42
N ASN A 407 12.64 23.40 1.69
CA ASN A 407 13.78 24.25 2.03
C ASN A 407 13.55 24.97 3.37
N LEU A 408 14.63 25.26 4.09
CA LEU A 408 14.60 26.05 5.33
C LEU A 408 15.12 27.46 5.06
N ILE A 409 14.43 28.46 5.60
CA ILE A 409 14.88 29.86 5.61
C ILE A 409 14.97 30.30 7.07
N LYS A 410 16.15 30.77 7.50
CA LYS A 410 16.35 31.34 8.83
C LYS A 410 15.70 32.72 8.86
N VAL A 411 14.87 32.99 9.88
CA VAL A 411 14.06 34.22 9.95
C VAL A 411 14.76 35.32 10.77
N GLU A 412 15.69 34.97 11.64
CA GLU A 412 16.42 35.92 12.49
C GLU A 412 17.94 35.72 12.40
N GLU A 413 18.66 36.80 12.07
CA GLU A 413 20.12 36.90 12.24
C GLU A 413 20.41 37.12 13.73
N ALA A 414 20.41 36.04 14.52
CA ALA A 414 20.93 36.12 15.88
C ALA A 414 22.45 36.35 15.81
N GLU A 415 22.86 37.58 16.10
CA GLU A 415 24.22 37.96 16.46
C GLU A 415 24.67 37.15 17.68
N LYS A 416 25.38 36.06 17.44
CA LYS A 416 26.56 35.55 18.16
C LYS A 416 26.72 34.07 17.88
N ALA A 417 27.78 33.76 17.16
CA ALA A 417 28.30 32.41 17.05
C ALA A 417 28.84 31.99 18.42
N HIS A 418 28.18 31.05 19.10
CA HIS A 418 28.80 29.96 19.86
C HIS A 418 27.75 28.87 20.14
N GLU A 419 28.13 27.63 19.82
CA GLU A 419 27.39 26.35 19.92
C GLU A 419 25.94 26.33 19.38
N VAL A 420 25.82 25.88 18.13
CA VAL A 420 24.56 25.79 17.39
C VAL A 420 23.74 24.59 17.89
N GLU A 421 23.03 24.76 18.99
CA GLU A 421 21.86 23.93 19.26
C GLU A 421 20.78 24.30 18.23
N PHE A 422 20.25 23.29 17.52
CA PHE A 422 19.22 23.54 16.51
C PHE A 422 17.93 23.99 17.19
N ASP A 423 17.64 25.29 17.16
CA ASP A 423 16.32 25.82 17.52
C ASP A 423 15.38 25.75 16.29
N PRO A 424 14.34 24.89 16.32
CA PRO A 424 13.38 24.80 15.24
C PRO A 424 12.60 26.11 15.04
N ASN A 425 12.45 26.96 16.06
CA ASN A 425 11.63 28.18 15.98
C ASN A 425 12.29 29.29 15.14
N ALA A 426 13.62 29.28 15.03
CA ALA A 426 14.39 30.24 14.23
C ALA A 426 14.24 30.06 12.70
N TYR A 427 13.58 28.99 12.24
CA TYR A 427 13.48 28.63 10.81
C TYR A 427 12.03 28.53 10.33
N ARG A 428 11.78 28.98 9.10
CA ARG A 428 10.55 28.73 8.33
C ARG A 428 10.82 27.68 7.26
N VAL A 429 9.81 26.84 6.99
CA VAL A 429 9.87 25.81 5.94
C VAL A 429 9.09 26.28 4.72
N PHE A 430 9.66 26.09 3.54
CA PHE A 430 9.02 26.37 2.26
C PHE A 430 8.97 25.11 1.40
N SER A 431 7.86 24.90 0.71
CA SER A 431 7.68 23.82 -0.27
C SER A 431 7.58 24.41 -1.69
N GLN A 432 8.27 23.81 -2.65
CA GLN A 432 8.26 24.19 -4.07
C GLN A 432 8.20 22.95 -4.96
N LEU A 433 7.47 23.00 -6.07
CA LEU A 433 7.50 21.92 -7.08
C LEU A 433 8.86 21.92 -7.79
N LYS A 434 9.48 20.74 -7.95
CA LYS A 434 10.68 20.61 -8.79
C LYS A 434 10.30 20.89 -10.25
N ARG A 435 11.12 21.72 -10.91
CA ARG A 435 10.97 22.05 -12.33
C ARG A 435 11.42 20.92 -13.25
#